data_AF-A0A8S8Y4Y8-F1
#
_entry.id   AF-A0A8S8Y4Y8-F1
#
_cell.length_a   1.000
_cell.length_b   1.000
_cell.length_c   1.000
_cell.angle_alpha   90.00
_cell.angle_beta   90.00
_cell.angle_gamma   90.00
#
_symmetry.space_group_name_H-M   'P 1'
#
loop_
_entity.id
_entity.type
_entity.pdbx_description
1 polymer ?
#
loop_
_entity_poly.entity_id
_entity_poly.type
_entity_poly.pdbx_seq_one_letter_code
_entity_poly.pdbx_strand_id
1 'polypeptide(L)'
;MAMLHPDVQGAVVSPRMLTMMPRIDRVVGRRPSAWAHLGRPRRLAPLEVLLASVSMATGGPAAVIHAHGPYTTAMSCEKDLIVLQPIDAIGKKHIGRIIIVEPDAEDEDAFLRQAVEALQQGGMRCVVVRGHGAYAVGADLTQAWSNASMVEHSMRVAMLARQANLKT
;
A
#
# COMPACT_ATOMS: atom_id res chain seq x y z
N MET A 1 -0.65 8.44 -1.36
CA MET A 1 -1.68 8.36 -0.32
C MET A 1 -3.00 8.85 -0.90
N ALA A 2 -4.11 8.22 -0.56
CA ALA A 2 -5.46 8.59 -0.98
C ALA A 2 -6.49 8.02 0.00
N MET A 3 -7.69 8.61 0.05
CA MET A 3 -8.83 8.08 0.83
C MET A 3 -10.16 8.35 0.13
N LEU A 4 -11.21 7.61 0.48
CA LEU A 4 -12.57 7.96 0.08
C LEU A 4 -13.07 9.20 0.83
N HIS A 5 -13.76 10.10 0.12
CA HIS A 5 -14.39 11.26 0.74
C HIS A 5 -15.54 10.81 1.65
N PRO A 6 -15.62 11.28 2.91
CA PRO A 6 -16.64 10.85 3.85
C PRO A 6 -18.06 11.19 3.38
N ASP A 7 -18.25 12.41 2.84
CA ASP A 7 -19.59 12.91 2.50
C ASP A 7 -19.96 12.82 1.01
N VAL A 8 -19.04 12.41 0.14
CA VAL A 8 -19.25 12.40 -1.31
C VAL A 8 -18.97 11.01 -1.84
N GLN A 9 -20.04 10.27 -2.08
CA GLN A 9 -19.95 8.89 -2.54
C GLN A 9 -19.13 8.79 -3.83
N GLY A 10 -18.15 7.88 -3.80
CA GLY A 10 -17.25 7.65 -4.92
C GLY A 10 -16.24 8.77 -5.16
N ALA A 11 -16.15 9.85 -4.38
CA ALA A 11 -15.04 10.78 -4.52
C ALA A 11 -13.79 10.27 -3.78
N VAL A 12 -12.62 10.45 -4.41
CA VAL A 12 -11.31 10.12 -3.84
C VAL A 12 -10.58 11.42 -3.53
N VAL A 13 -9.95 11.47 -2.37
CA VAL A 13 -9.21 12.62 -1.83
C VAL A 13 -7.73 12.24 -1.80
N SER A 14 -6.89 12.95 -2.55
CA SER A 14 -5.44 12.72 -2.59
C SER A 14 -4.64 14.03 -2.69
N PRO A 15 -3.42 14.09 -2.13
CA PRO A 15 -2.56 15.26 -2.26
C PRO A 15 -2.12 15.45 -3.71
N ARG A 16 -1.74 16.68 -4.07
CA ARG A 16 -1.07 16.92 -5.35
C ARG A 16 0.23 16.11 -5.41
N MET A 17 0.60 15.68 -6.62
CA MET A 17 1.82 14.89 -6.85
C MET A 17 3.05 15.59 -6.26
N LEU A 18 3.91 14.81 -5.59
CA LEU A 18 5.16 15.26 -4.95
C LEU A 18 4.97 16.32 -3.84
N THR A 19 3.76 16.45 -3.29
CA THR A 19 3.55 17.26 -2.09
C THR A 19 4.22 16.57 -0.90
N MET A 20 5.16 17.26 -0.25
CA MET A 20 5.77 16.74 0.98
C MET A 20 4.71 16.64 2.09
N MET A 21 4.78 15.60 2.92
CA MET A 21 3.80 15.38 3.99
C MET A 21 3.60 16.57 4.96
N PRO A 22 4.61 17.36 5.33
CA PRO A 22 4.40 18.57 6.15
C PRO A 22 3.60 19.67 5.45
N ARG A 23 3.35 19.56 4.14
CA ARG A 23 2.69 20.56 3.29
C ARG A 23 1.41 20.01 2.67
N ILE A 24 0.74 19.07 3.33
CA ILE A 24 -0.46 18.39 2.81
C ILE A 24 -1.75 19.25 2.88
N ASP A 25 -1.62 20.55 3.18
CA ASP A 25 -2.73 21.51 3.32
C ASP A 25 -3.63 21.62 2.06
N ARG A 26 -3.16 21.12 0.91
CA ARG A 26 -3.91 21.10 -0.36
C ARG A 26 -4.20 19.69 -0.83
N VAL A 27 -5.35 19.17 -0.41
CA VAL A 27 -5.88 17.89 -0.88
C VAL A 27 -6.89 18.12 -2.01
N VAL A 28 -6.78 17.34 -3.10
CA VAL A 28 -7.67 17.44 -4.26
C VAL A 28 -8.69 16.30 -4.18
N GLY A 29 -9.97 16.64 -4.03
CA GLY A 29 -11.07 15.71 -4.19
C GLY A 29 -11.41 15.53 -5.67
N ARG A 30 -11.41 14.29 -6.19
CA ARG A 30 -11.81 13.95 -7.56
C ARG A 30 -12.63 12.68 -7.60
N ARG A 31 -13.67 12.64 -8.44
CA ARG A 31 -14.41 11.41 -8.73
C ARG A 31 -13.62 10.55 -9.74
N PRO A 32 -13.60 9.21 -9.61
CA PRO A 32 -13.03 8.26 -10.57
C PRO A 32 -13.45 8.55 -12.02
N SER A 33 -14.72 8.91 -12.26
CA SER A 33 -15.22 9.26 -13.59
C SER A 33 -14.58 10.52 -14.19
N ALA A 34 -14.08 11.45 -13.36
CA ALA A 34 -13.41 12.66 -13.83
C ALA A 34 -11.99 12.39 -14.39
N TRP A 35 -11.41 11.22 -14.11
CA TRP A 35 -10.09 10.83 -14.63
C TRP A 35 -10.15 10.34 -16.09
N ALA A 36 -11.31 9.88 -16.55
CA ALA A 36 -11.51 9.42 -17.92
C ALA A 36 -11.27 10.54 -18.96
N HIS A 37 -11.50 11.80 -18.60
CA HIS A 37 -11.42 12.94 -19.52
C HIS A 37 -10.02 13.60 -19.61
N LEU A 38 -9.11 13.33 -18.67
CA LEU A 38 -7.85 14.07 -18.53
C LEU A 38 -6.59 13.21 -18.73
N GLY A 39 -6.76 11.93 -19.07
CA GLY A 39 -5.69 10.93 -19.05
C GLY A 39 -5.37 10.52 -17.61
N ARG A 40 -5.67 9.27 -17.26
CA ARG A 40 -5.38 8.74 -15.92
C ARG A 40 -3.85 8.63 -15.75
N PRO A 41 -3.23 9.32 -14.77
CA PRO A 41 -1.82 9.10 -14.48
C PRO A 41 -1.65 7.65 -14.01
N ARG A 42 -0.84 6.84 -14.73
CA ARG A 42 -0.61 5.41 -14.43
C ARG A 42 -0.32 5.13 -12.94
N ARG A 43 0.35 6.07 -12.26
CA ARG A 43 0.73 5.95 -10.83
C ARG A 43 -0.45 5.95 -9.83
N LEU A 44 -1.65 6.38 -10.24
CA LEU A 44 -2.83 6.38 -9.35
C LEU A 44 -3.61 5.09 -9.39
N ALA A 45 -3.41 4.26 -10.42
CA ALA A 45 -4.17 3.04 -10.63
C ALA A 45 -4.16 2.09 -9.43
N PRO A 46 -3.00 1.80 -8.79
CA PRO A 46 -2.98 0.91 -7.63
C PRO A 46 -3.71 1.52 -6.44
N LEU A 47 -3.60 2.83 -6.23
CA LEU A 47 -4.27 3.50 -5.11
C LEU A 47 -5.80 3.39 -5.24
N GLU A 48 -6.35 3.64 -6.42
CA GLU A 48 -7.79 3.58 -6.69
C GLU A 48 -8.33 2.16 -6.51
N VAL A 49 -7.67 1.17 -7.12
CA VAL A 49 -8.12 -0.23 -7.08
C VAL A 49 -8.03 -0.80 -5.66
N LEU A 50 -6.97 -0.50 -4.92
CA LEU A 50 -6.83 -0.95 -3.54
C LEU A 50 -7.85 -0.26 -2.61
N LEU A 51 -8.14 1.03 -2.81
CA LEU A 51 -9.22 1.73 -2.09
C LEU A 51 -10.58 1.07 -2.35
N ALA A 52 -10.90 0.81 -3.61
CA ALA A 52 -12.14 0.16 -4.00
C ALA A 52 -12.25 -1.23 -3.36
N SER A 53 -11.19 -2.03 -3.43
CA SER A 53 -11.14 -3.36 -2.81
C SER A 53 -11.41 -3.32 -1.30
N VAL A 54 -10.76 -2.40 -0.57
CA VAL A 54 -10.96 -2.24 0.88
C VAL A 54 -12.39 -1.81 1.21
N SER A 55 -12.92 -0.82 0.47
CA SER A 55 -14.27 -0.33 0.70
C SER A 55 -15.32 -1.39 0.42
N MET A 56 -15.17 -2.15 -0.67
CA MET A 56 -16.06 -3.27 -0.99
C MET A 56 -15.99 -4.39 0.05
N ALA A 57 -14.79 -4.74 0.52
CA ALA A 57 -14.61 -5.80 1.52
C ALA A 57 -15.18 -5.42 2.90
N THR A 58 -15.18 -4.14 3.25
CA THR A 58 -15.59 -3.66 4.59
C THR A 58 -16.98 -3.02 4.61
N GLY A 59 -17.54 -2.68 3.46
CA GLY A 59 -18.75 -1.87 3.35
C GLY A 59 -18.58 -0.44 3.90
N GLY A 60 -17.35 0.03 4.07
CA GLY A 60 -17.02 1.21 4.85
C GLY A 60 -16.02 2.16 4.18
N PRO A 61 -15.57 3.20 4.92
CA PRO A 61 -14.53 4.11 4.45
C PRO A 61 -13.22 3.36 4.23
N ALA A 62 -12.40 3.92 3.34
CA ALA A 62 -11.12 3.33 2.98
C ALA A 62 -10.05 4.40 2.75
N ALA A 63 -8.82 4.04 3.10
CA ALA A 63 -7.61 4.82 2.95
C ALA A 63 -6.46 3.93 2.48
N VAL A 64 -5.54 4.52 1.72
CA VAL A 64 -4.33 3.87 1.24
C VAL A 64 -3.14 4.82 1.30
N ILE A 65 -1.99 4.30 1.72
CA ILE A 65 -0.71 4.99 1.73
C ILE A 65 0.28 4.18 0.93
N HIS A 66 0.79 4.79 -0.14
CA HIS A 66 2.00 4.29 -0.80
C HIS A 66 3.21 4.90 -0.09
N ALA A 67 4.06 4.03 0.46
CA ALA A 67 5.25 4.41 1.22
C ALA A 67 6.50 3.74 0.61
N HIS A 68 7.51 4.57 0.33
CA HIS A 68 8.82 4.14 -0.18
C HIS A 68 9.80 3.95 0.97
N GLY A 69 9.42 3.13 1.96
CA GLY A 69 10.31 2.83 3.09
C GLY A 69 11.59 2.15 2.60
N PRO A 70 12.79 2.59 3.03
CA PRO A 70 14.05 2.05 2.53
C PRO A 70 14.21 0.56 2.82
N TYR A 71 13.79 0.09 4.00
CA TYR A 71 13.93 -1.33 4.36
C TYR A 71 12.93 -2.20 3.60
N THR A 72 11.68 -1.75 3.50
CA THR A 72 10.67 -2.44 2.68
C THR A 72 11.11 -2.54 1.23
N THR A 73 11.55 -1.42 0.64
CA THR A 73 12.00 -1.39 -0.76
C THR A 73 13.21 -2.30 -0.95
N ALA A 74 14.24 -2.21 -0.10
CA ALA A 74 15.44 -3.02 -0.21
C ALA A 74 15.17 -4.52 -0.06
N MET A 75 14.44 -4.92 0.99
CA MET A 75 14.05 -6.33 1.19
C MET A 75 13.23 -6.85 0.01
N SER A 76 12.32 -6.03 -0.53
CA SER A 76 11.53 -6.42 -1.68
C SER A 76 12.36 -6.61 -2.95
N CYS A 77 13.61 -6.17 -3.04
CA CYS A 77 14.43 -6.44 -4.23
C CYS A 77 14.98 -7.88 -4.28
N GLU A 78 14.87 -8.65 -3.19
CA GLU A 78 15.25 -10.06 -3.16
C GLU A 78 14.29 -10.90 -4.01
N LYS A 79 14.77 -11.42 -5.14
CA LYS A 79 13.93 -12.06 -6.17
C LYS A 79 13.07 -13.20 -5.63
N ASP A 80 13.62 -14.03 -4.74
CA ASP A 80 12.93 -15.22 -4.22
C ASP A 80 12.00 -14.88 -3.04
N LEU A 81 12.02 -13.64 -2.56
CA LEU A 81 11.12 -13.20 -1.49
C LEU A 81 9.75 -12.85 -2.09
N ILE A 82 8.81 -13.77 -1.97
CA ILE A 82 7.41 -13.59 -2.40
C ILE A 82 6.49 -13.26 -1.21
N VAL A 83 6.77 -13.85 -0.05
CA VAL A 83 6.02 -13.63 1.17
C VAL A 83 6.99 -13.43 2.32
N LEU A 84 6.77 -12.40 3.12
CA LEU A 84 7.47 -12.18 4.37
C LEU A 84 6.50 -12.32 5.55
N GLN A 85 6.84 -13.18 6.49
CA GLN A 85 6.18 -13.24 7.79
C GLN A 85 7.00 -12.38 8.77
N PRO A 86 6.43 -11.31 9.36
CA PRO A 86 7.11 -10.52 10.37
C PRO A 86 7.62 -11.39 11.51
N ILE A 87 8.81 -11.08 11.99
CA ILE A 87 9.45 -11.80 13.11
C ILE A 87 9.29 -11.04 14.43
N ASP A 88 9.05 -9.73 14.37
CA ASP A 88 8.80 -8.87 15.53
C ASP A 88 7.37 -9.03 16.06
N ALA A 89 7.18 -8.66 17.33
CA ALA A 89 5.90 -8.86 18.02
C ALA A 89 4.75 -8.03 17.43
N ILE A 90 5.04 -6.80 16.96
CA ILE A 90 4.02 -5.88 16.44
C ILE A 90 3.53 -6.35 15.07
N GLY A 91 4.46 -6.65 14.15
CA GLY A 91 4.14 -7.17 12.83
C GLY A 91 3.39 -8.50 12.89
N LYS A 92 3.81 -9.42 13.77
CA LYS A 92 3.09 -10.70 14.01
C LYS A 92 1.65 -10.48 14.44
N LYS A 93 1.42 -9.54 15.37
CA LYS A 93 0.10 -9.29 15.95
C LYS A 93 -0.84 -8.51 15.03
N HIS A 94 -0.31 -7.53 14.30
CA HIS A 94 -1.14 -6.52 13.63
C HIS A 94 -1.11 -6.56 12.10
N ILE A 95 -0.03 -7.06 11.49
CA ILE A 95 0.14 -7.10 10.04
C ILE A 95 -0.15 -8.50 9.47
N GLY A 96 0.43 -9.54 10.06
CA GLY A 96 0.37 -10.88 9.48
C GLY A 96 1.30 -11.00 8.26
N ARG A 97 0.86 -11.65 7.19
CA ARG A 97 1.70 -11.90 6.01
C ARG A 97 1.84 -10.66 5.15
N ILE A 98 3.06 -10.32 4.77
CA ILE A 98 3.35 -9.28 3.78
C ILE A 98 3.63 -9.97 2.45
N ILE A 99 2.76 -9.78 1.46
CA ILE A 99 2.90 -10.37 0.13
C ILE A 99 3.56 -9.36 -0.81
N ILE A 100 4.53 -9.85 -1.59
CA ILE A 100 5.29 -9.07 -2.55
C ILE A 100 4.86 -9.47 -3.96
N VAL A 101 4.47 -8.48 -4.76
CA VAL A 101 4.08 -8.65 -6.16
C VAL A 101 5.09 -8.01 -7.09
N GLU A 102 5.24 -8.58 -8.28
CA GLU A 102 6.04 -7.98 -9.35
C GLU A 102 5.26 -6.83 -10.00
N PRO A 103 5.90 -5.71 -10.32
CA PRO A 103 5.31 -4.71 -11.20
C PRO A 103 5.27 -5.23 -12.64
N ASP A 104 4.18 -4.95 -13.36
CA ASP A 104 4.09 -5.21 -14.80
C ASP A 104 3.68 -3.92 -15.54
N ALA A 105 4.56 -3.44 -16.42
CA ALA A 105 4.34 -2.21 -17.19
C ALA A 105 3.66 -2.48 -18.54
N GLU A 106 3.70 -3.72 -19.01
CA GLU A 106 3.11 -4.18 -20.26
C GLU A 106 1.65 -4.61 -20.03
N ASP A 107 1.35 -5.22 -18.89
CA ASP A 107 0.00 -5.62 -18.47
C ASP A 107 -0.40 -5.00 -17.12
N GLU A 108 -0.80 -3.71 -17.15
CA GLU A 108 -1.23 -2.97 -15.96
C GLU A 108 -2.45 -3.62 -15.29
N ASP A 109 -3.39 -4.19 -16.06
CA ASP A 109 -4.61 -4.79 -15.52
C ASP A 109 -4.33 -6.09 -14.76
N ALA A 110 -3.47 -6.97 -15.29
CA ALA A 110 -3.04 -8.17 -14.58
C ALA A 110 -2.30 -7.82 -13.28
N PHE A 111 -1.39 -6.84 -13.33
CA PHE A 111 -0.69 -6.35 -12.14
C PHE A 111 -1.66 -5.84 -11.07
N LEU A 112 -2.66 -5.03 -11.45
CA LEU A 112 -3.64 -4.49 -10.50
C LEU A 112 -4.49 -5.60 -9.84
N ARG A 113 -4.86 -6.64 -10.60
CA ARG A 113 -5.56 -7.82 -10.05
C ARG A 113 -4.69 -8.56 -9.06
N GLN A 114 -3.44 -8.84 -9.41
CA GLN A 114 -2.48 -9.50 -8.52
C GLN A 114 -2.25 -8.69 -7.23
N ALA A 115 -2.16 -7.37 -7.33
CA ALA A 115 -2.01 -6.50 -6.17
C ALA A 115 -3.22 -6.59 -5.21
N VAL A 116 -4.44 -6.68 -5.74
CA VAL A 116 -5.66 -6.88 -4.93
C VAL A 116 -5.69 -8.27 -4.29
N GLU A 117 -5.40 -9.31 -5.06
CA GLU A 117 -5.36 -10.68 -4.56
C GLU A 117 -4.31 -10.84 -3.45
N ALA A 118 -3.12 -10.28 -3.65
CA ALA A 118 -2.07 -10.24 -2.65
C ALA A 118 -2.48 -9.46 -1.39
N LEU A 119 -3.16 -8.33 -1.55
CA LEU A 119 -3.70 -7.58 -0.41
C LEU A 119 -4.69 -8.43 0.42
N GLN A 120 -5.59 -9.15 -0.26
CA GLN A 120 -6.59 -10.02 0.39
C GLN A 120 -5.93 -11.21 1.08
N GLN A 121 -5.02 -11.91 0.39
CA GLN A 121 -4.26 -13.03 0.95
C GLN A 121 -3.38 -12.60 2.15
N GLY A 122 -2.88 -11.37 2.13
CA GLY A 122 -2.12 -10.73 3.20
C GLY A 122 -2.95 -10.23 4.39
N GLY A 123 -4.27 -10.43 4.38
CA GLY A 123 -5.15 -10.03 5.50
C GLY A 123 -5.57 -8.56 5.49
N MET A 124 -5.55 -7.91 4.31
CA MET A 124 -6.04 -6.53 4.12
C MET A 124 -5.30 -5.50 4.98
N ARG A 125 -3.97 -5.58 5.01
CA ARG A 125 -3.10 -4.61 5.72
C ARG A 125 -2.16 -3.88 4.78
N CYS A 126 -1.49 -4.63 3.91
CA CYS A 126 -0.62 -4.06 2.88
C CYS A 126 -0.36 -5.05 1.75
N VAL A 127 0.10 -4.51 0.63
CA VAL A 127 0.81 -5.25 -0.43
C VAL A 127 2.11 -4.51 -0.73
N VAL A 128 3.19 -5.24 -1.02
CA VAL A 128 4.48 -4.64 -1.42
C VAL A 128 4.69 -4.87 -2.90
N VAL A 129 5.04 -3.82 -3.63
CA VAL A 129 5.45 -3.92 -5.03
C VAL A 129 6.97 -3.93 -5.06
N ARG A 130 7.54 -4.99 -5.64
CA ARG A 130 8.98 -5.21 -5.67
C ARG A 130 9.72 -3.99 -6.24
N GLY A 131 10.72 -3.52 -5.49
CA GLY A 131 11.55 -2.37 -5.84
C GLY A 131 10.84 -1.01 -5.79
N HIS A 132 9.55 -0.97 -5.41
CA HIS A 132 8.75 0.25 -5.36
C HIS A 132 8.31 0.62 -3.94
N GLY A 133 8.12 -0.36 -3.06
CA GLY A 133 7.71 -0.16 -1.67
C GLY A 133 6.31 -0.67 -1.36
N ALA A 134 5.74 -0.24 -0.24
CA ALA A 134 4.46 -0.74 0.26
C ALA A 134 3.28 0.13 -0.17
N TYR A 135 2.13 -0.52 -0.37
CA TYR A 135 0.79 0.07 -0.36
C TYR A 135 0.08 -0.47 0.87
N ALA A 136 -0.02 0.35 1.92
CA ALA A 136 -0.72 0.01 3.15
C ALA A 136 -2.13 0.59 3.14
N VAL A 137 -3.11 -0.16 3.63
CA VAL A 137 -4.52 0.23 3.60
C VAL A 137 -5.13 0.27 5.00
N GLY A 138 -6.25 0.96 5.15
CA GLY A 138 -7.03 0.98 6.39
C GLY A 138 -8.40 1.63 6.18
N ALA A 139 -9.22 1.64 7.22
CA ALA A 139 -10.50 2.33 7.24
C ALA A 139 -10.35 3.86 7.14
N ASP A 140 -9.23 4.37 7.64
CA ASP A 140 -8.86 5.77 7.61
C ASP A 140 -7.35 5.95 7.44
N LEU A 141 -6.92 7.20 7.26
CA LEU A 141 -5.52 7.55 7.04
C LEU A 141 -4.63 7.19 8.24
N THR A 142 -5.15 7.24 9.46
CA THR A 142 -4.41 6.90 10.68
C THR A 142 -4.08 5.40 10.68
N GLN A 143 -5.05 4.56 10.37
CA GLN A 143 -4.86 3.12 10.27
C GLN A 143 -3.94 2.75 9.10
N ALA A 144 -4.13 3.37 7.93
CA ALA A 144 -3.25 3.14 6.79
C ALA A 144 -1.79 3.56 7.09
N TRP A 145 -1.59 4.67 7.82
CA TRP A 145 -0.28 5.13 8.28
C TRP A 145 0.35 4.21 9.32
N SER A 146 -0.46 3.76 10.29
CA SER A 146 -0.02 2.78 11.28
C SER A 146 0.45 1.50 10.60
N ASN A 147 -0.32 0.97 9.64
CA ASN A 147 0.05 -0.20 8.87
C ASN A 147 1.34 0.01 8.07
N ALA A 148 1.48 1.14 7.37
CA ALA A 148 2.72 1.48 6.64
C ALA A 148 3.95 1.50 7.58
N SER A 149 3.80 2.11 8.74
CA SER A 149 4.88 2.24 9.73
C SER A 149 5.27 0.88 10.32
N MET A 150 4.29 0.03 10.63
CA MET A 150 4.52 -1.31 11.15
C MET A 150 5.19 -2.23 10.12
N VAL A 151 4.78 -2.14 8.84
CA VAL A 151 5.41 -2.89 7.74
C VAL A 151 6.87 -2.50 7.58
N GLU A 152 7.16 -1.20 7.54
CA GLU A 152 8.54 -0.72 7.43
C GLU A 152 9.39 -1.15 8.62
N HIS A 153 8.83 -1.08 9.84
CA HIS A 153 9.50 -1.58 11.04
C HIS A 153 9.78 -3.09 10.95
N SER A 154 8.80 -3.89 10.54
CA SER A 154 8.92 -5.34 10.42
C SER A 154 9.99 -5.73 9.39
N MET A 155 9.98 -5.07 8.23
CA MET A 155 10.98 -5.24 7.17
C MET A 155 12.38 -4.88 7.65
N ARG A 156 12.52 -3.77 8.41
CA ARG A 156 13.79 -3.38 9.02
C ARG A 156 14.30 -4.45 9.98
N VAL A 157 13.45 -4.95 10.88
CA VAL A 157 13.84 -5.98 11.84
C VAL A 157 14.28 -7.26 11.12
N ALA A 158 13.52 -7.70 10.11
CA ALA A 158 13.86 -8.87 9.30
C ALA A 158 15.21 -8.70 8.58
N MET A 159 15.45 -7.53 7.97
CA MET A 159 16.71 -7.25 7.28
C MET A 159 17.90 -7.28 8.24
N LEU A 160 17.78 -6.62 9.40
CA LEU A 160 18.83 -6.58 10.41
C LEU A 160 19.10 -7.96 11.00
N ALA A 161 18.05 -8.76 11.24
CA ALA A 161 18.20 -10.14 11.72
C ALA A 161 18.95 -11.03 10.72
N ARG A 162 18.62 -10.91 9.42
CA ARG A 162 19.34 -11.60 8.33
C ARG A 162 20.81 -11.16 8.27
N GLN A 163 21.08 -9.86 8.33
CA GLN A 163 22.45 -9.33 8.32
C GLN A 163 23.29 -9.81 9.51
N ALA A 164 22.67 -9.98 10.68
CA ALA A 164 23.31 -10.50 11.88
C ALA A 164 23.36 -12.04 11.93
N ASN A 165 22.87 -12.75 10.89
CA ASN A 165 22.76 -14.21 10.84
C ASN A 165 22.01 -14.80 12.05
N LEU A 166 20.96 -14.13 12.51
CA LEU A 166 20.10 -14.65 13.57
C LEU A 166 19.24 -15.80 13.03
N LYS A 167 19.06 -16.84 13.85
CA LYS A 167 18.07 -17.89 13.59
C LYS A 167 16.72 -17.40 14.09
N THR A 168 15.84 -17.00 13.17
CA THR A 168 14.53 -16.39 13.44
C THR A 168 13.38 -17.20 12.90
#